data_AF-A0A1H5WNU6-F1
#
_entry.id   AF-A0A1H5WNU6-F1
#
_cell.length_a   1.000
_cell.length_b   1.000
_cell.length_c   1.000
_cell.angle_alpha   90.00
_cell.angle_beta   90.00
_cell.angle_gamma   90.00
#
_symmetry.space_group_name_H-M   'P 1'
#
loop_
_entity.id
_entity.type
_entity.pdbx_description
1 polymer ?
#
loop_
_entity_poly.entity_id
_entity_poly.type
_entity_poly.pdbx_seq_one_letter_code
_entity_poly.pdbx_strand_id
1 'polypeptide(L)'
;MGVRKFWIGIVVVVFLVSTGIGAVLLYDHLDGTARGLQVYPDDIDNTTDKDIVRYENMSEDEQSVFRSAVDSENGLAPIPESADYSIWYETEYVKYQNETYRVHMVVE
;
A
#
# COMPACT_ATOMS: atom_id res chain seq x y z
N MET A 1 -51.31 9.56 28.11
CA MET A 1 -50.97 9.81 26.68
C MET A 1 -49.64 10.53 26.67
N GLY A 2 -48.53 9.85 26.38
CA GLY A 2 -47.92 9.83 25.05
C GLY A 2 -46.85 10.92 25.02
N VAL A 3 -45.55 10.63 24.98
CA VAL A 3 -44.87 9.96 23.87
C VAL A 3 -43.53 9.38 24.35
N ARG A 4 -43.33 8.07 24.12
CA ARG A 4 -41.99 7.46 24.10
C ARG A 4 -41.24 7.99 22.88
N LYS A 5 -40.04 8.53 23.08
CA LYS A 5 -39.13 8.86 21.98
C LYS A 5 -37.80 8.15 22.25
N PHE A 6 -37.68 6.94 21.72
CA PHE A 6 -36.40 6.27 21.49
C PHE A 6 -35.64 7.12 20.47
N TRP A 7 -34.55 7.76 20.89
CA TRP A 7 -33.58 8.34 19.96
C TRP A 7 -32.34 7.47 20.01
N ILE A 8 -32.17 6.67 18.96
CA ILE A 8 -30.96 5.93 18.63
C ILE A 8 -29.93 6.98 18.23
N GLY A 9 -29.01 7.29 19.16
CA GLY A 9 -27.91 8.22 18.95
C GLY A 9 -26.78 7.54 18.19
N ILE A 10 -26.69 7.90 16.91
CA ILE A 10 -25.72 7.50 15.89
C ILE A 10 -24.27 7.42 16.40
N VAL A 11 -23.63 6.30 16.08
CA VAL A 11 -22.19 6.03 16.15
C VAL A 11 -21.45 7.02 15.24
N VAL A 12 -20.54 7.81 15.79
CA VAL A 12 -19.55 8.56 15.01
C VAL A 12 -18.17 8.03 15.41
N VAL A 13 -17.72 7.04 14.65
CA VAL A 13 -16.32 6.62 14.62
C VAL A 13 -15.54 7.78 14.00
N VAL A 14 -14.80 8.52 14.83
CA VAL A 14 -13.82 9.51 14.37
C VAL A 14 -12.62 8.72 13.82
N PHE A 15 -12.70 8.35 12.55
CA PHE A 15 -11.55 7.89 11.78
C PHE A 15 -11.14 9.02 10.83
N LEU A 16 -9.82 9.16 10.67
CA LEU A 16 -9.14 9.84 9.57
C LEU A 16 -9.12 11.37 9.60
N VAL A 17 -8.23 11.93 10.42
CA VAL A 17 -7.53 13.17 10.06
C VAL A 17 -6.08 13.09 10.54
N SER A 18 -5.23 12.30 9.86
CA SER A 18 -3.77 12.38 10.03
C SER A 18 -2.98 11.97 8.78
N THR A 19 -3.61 11.80 7.62
CA THR A 19 -2.99 11.24 6.41
C THR A 19 -2.24 12.26 5.55
N GLY A 20 -2.08 13.51 6.00
CA GLY A 20 -1.56 14.60 5.15
C GLY A 20 -0.07 14.94 5.31
N ILE A 21 0.58 14.53 6.40
CA ILE A 21 1.92 15.06 6.75
C ILE A 21 3.03 14.04 6.46
N GLY A 22 2.75 12.73 6.55
CA GLY A 22 3.74 11.68 6.31
C GLY A 22 4.26 11.62 4.87
N ALA A 23 3.42 11.92 3.87
CA ALA A 23 3.78 11.90 2.44
C ALA A 23 4.95 12.82 2.12
N VAL A 24 4.88 14.06 2.59
CA VAL A 24 5.83 15.11 2.20
C VAL A 24 7.23 14.82 2.75
N LEU A 25 7.34 14.23 3.94
CA LEU A 25 8.63 13.98 4.58
C LEU A 25 9.40 12.78 3.98
N LEU A 26 8.71 11.81 3.39
CA LEU A 26 9.38 10.63 2.80
C LEU A 26 9.82 10.89 1.36
N TYR A 27 9.05 11.68 0.59
CA TYR A 27 9.47 12.19 -0.71
C TYR A 27 10.74 13.06 -0.58
N ASP A 28 10.84 13.88 0.47
CA ASP A 28 12.03 14.70 0.73
C ASP A 28 13.26 13.87 1.20
N HIS A 29 13.06 12.59 1.56
CA HIS A 29 14.13 11.68 2.01
C HIS A 29 14.62 10.73 0.91
N LEU A 30 13.94 10.65 -0.23
CA LEU A 30 14.47 9.99 -1.41
C LEU A 30 15.50 10.93 -2.05
N ASP A 31 16.71 10.92 -1.47
CA ASP A 31 17.89 11.59 -2.04
C ASP A 31 18.03 11.07 -3.49
N GLY A 32 17.86 11.92 -4.51
CA GLY A 32 17.52 11.67 -5.94
C GLY A 32 18.33 10.63 -6.74
N THR A 33 18.46 9.45 -6.16
CA THR A 33 19.14 8.22 -6.58
C THR A 33 18.45 7.01 -5.91
N ALA A 34 17.74 7.22 -4.80
CA ALA A 34 16.97 6.22 -4.09
C ALA A 34 15.73 5.77 -4.88
N ARG A 35 15.52 4.45 -4.94
CA ARG A 35 14.34 3.85 -5.59
C ARG A 35 13.30 3.54 -4.54
N GLY A 36 12.06 3.93 -4.80
CA GLY A 36 10.92 3.63 -3.95
C GLY A 36 10.02 2.58 -4.57
N LEU A 37 9.52 1.64 -3.77
CA LEU A 37 8.36 0.84 -4.12
C LEU A 37 7.12 1.57 -3.62
N GLN A 38 6.22 1.89 -4.54
CA GLN A 38 4.92 2.45 -4.24
C GLN A 38 3.82 1.41 -4.46
N VAL A 39 2.91 1.30 -3.51
CA VAL A 39 1.91 0.25 -3.42
C VAL A 39 0.55 0.89 -3.14
N TYR A 40 -0.45 0.48 -3.92
CA TYR A 40 -1.81 0.97 -3.78
C TYR A 40 -2.78 -0.21 -3.75
N PRO A 41 -3.77 -0.25 -2.85
CA PRO A 41 -4.84 -1.22 -2.95
C PRO A 41 -5.60 -1.01 -4.27
N ASP A 42 -5.83 -2.09 -5.00
CA ASP A 42 -6.51 -2.06 -6.29
C ASP A 42 -7.57 -3.17 -6.35
N ASP A 43 -8.82 -2.77 -6.59
CA ASP A 43 -9.95 -3.69 -6.73
C ASP A 43 -9.95 -4.28 -8.15
N ILE A 44 -9.02 -5.19 -8.39
CA ILE A 44 -8.96 -5.94 -9.64
C ILE A 44 -9.81 -7.19 -9.52
N ASP A 45 -10.81 -7.27 -10.40
CA ASP A 45 -11.58 -8.49 -10.55
C ASP A 45 -10.64 -9.62 -11.01
N ASN A 46 -10.68 -10.78 -10.32
CA ASN A 46 -9.82 -11.94 -10.57
C ASN A 46 -10.00 -12.52 -11.99
N THR A 47 -10.88 -11.95 -12.81
CA THR A 47 -11.09 -12.25 -14.23
C THR A 47 -10.10 -11.54 -15.16
N THR A 48 -9.27 -10.64 -14.64
CA THR A 48 -8.29 -9.93 -15.46
C THR A 48 -7.06 -10.80 -15.66
N ASP A 49 -6.66 -11.03 -16.91
CA ASP A 49 -5.48 -11.82 -17.34
C ASP A 49 -4.17 -11.06 -17.06
N LYS A 50 -4.04 -10.55 -15.83
CA LYS A 50 -2.89 -9.82 -15.31
C LYS A 50 -1.97 -10.80 -14.60
N ASP A 51 -0.66 -10.62 -14.76
CA ASP A 51 0.33 -11.33 -13.96
C ASP A 51 0.28 -10.83 -12.51
N ILE A 52 -0.54 -11.51 -11.71
CA ILE A 52 -0.67 -11.29 -10.27
C ILE A 52 0.32 -12.21 -9.57
N VAL A 53 1.39 -11.62 -9.03
CA VAL A 53 2.35 -12.35 -8.19
C VAL A 53 1.73 -12.51 -6.79
N ARG A 54 1.90 -13.69 -6.19
CA ARG A 54 1.48 -13.92 -4.80
C ARG A 54 2.62 -13.52 -3.87
N TYR A 55 2.30 -12.79 -2.81
CA TYR A 55 3.27 -12.36 -1.81
C TYR A 55 4.12 -13.54 -1.27
N GLU A 56 3.52 -14.72 -1.10
CA GLU A 56 4.19 -15.91 -0.58
C GLU A 56 5.23 -16.52 -1.56
N ASN A 57 5.17 -16.15 -2.83
CA ASN A 57 6.10 -16.62 -3.86
C ASN A 57 7.34 -15.70 -4.00
N MET A 58 7.36 -14.59 -3.28
CA MET A 58 8.42 -13.58 -3.33
C MET A 58 9.55 -13.92 -2.35
N SER A 59 10.75 -13.39 -2.60
CA SER A 59 11.88 -13.53 -1.68
C SER A 59 11.65 -12.78 -0.36
N GLU A 60 12.38 -13.13 0.70
CA GLU A 60 12.23 -12.47 2.01
C GLU A 60 12.50 -10.96 1.96
N ASP A 61 13.47 -10.53 1.14
CA ASP A 61 13.81 -9.13 0.95
C ASP A 61 12.68 -8.38 0.23
N GLU A 62 12.14 -8.97 -0.84
CA GLU A 62 10.99 -8.42 -1.58
C GLU A 62 9.74 -8.32 -0.70
N GLN A 63 9.46 -9.37 0.07
CA GLN A 63 8.38 -9.38 1.04
C GLN A 63 8.54 -8.28 2.09
N SER A 64 9.78 -8.04 2.55
CA SER A 64 10.09 -7.00 3.52
C SER A 64 9.84 -5.60 2.94
N VAL A 65 10.28 -5.34 1.71
CA VAL A 65 10.05 -4.07 1.01
C VAL A 65 8.56 -3.84 0.78
N PHE A 66 7.84 -4.85 0.28
CA PHE A 66 6.40 -4.78 0.05
C PHE A 66 5.63 -4.50 1.33
N ARG A 67 5.91 -5.24 2.41
CA ARG A 67 5.26 -5.05 3.70
C ARG A 67 5.57 -3.65 4.26
N SER A 68 6.81 -3.19 4.12
CA SER A 68 7.18 -1.83 4.53
C SER A 68 6.40 -0.78 3.73
N ALA A 69 6.11 -1.03 2.45
CA ALA A 69 5.30 -0.13 1.63
C ALA A 69 3.82 -0.18 2.01
N VAL A 70 3.25 -1.35 2.25
CA VAL A 70 1.86 -1.53 2.69
C VAL A 70 1.62 -0.91 4.08
N ASP A 71 2.58 -1.09 5.00
CA ASP A 71 2.51 -0.53 6.35
C ASP A 71 2.84 0.98 6.39
N SER A 72 3.37 1.54 5.29
CA SER A 72 3.67 2.96 5.15
C SER A 72 2.38 3.74 4.87
N GLU A 73 2.23 4.89 5.52
CA GLU A 73 1.04 5.75 5.37
C GLU A 73 0.78 6.19 3.92
N ASN A 74 1.81 6.19 3.07
CA ASN A 74 1.73 6.65 1.68
C ASN A 74 1.87 5.51 0.66
N GLY A 75 1.86 4.26 1.14
CA GLY A 75 2.12 3.12 0.27
C GLY A 75 3.56 3.06 -0.22
N LEU A 76 4.50 3.82 0.35
CA LEU A 76 5.85 4.00 -0.20
C LEU A 76 6.91 3.46 0.76
N ALA A 77 7.79 2.61 0.26
CA ALA A 77 8.99 2.17 0.98
C ALA A 77 10.24 2.25 0.09
N PRO A 78 11.40 2.59 0.67
CA PRO A 78 12.66 2.55 -0.06
C PRO A 78 13.04 1.10 -0.39
N ILE A 79 13.50 0.88 -1.62
CA ILE A 79 14.11 -0.37 -2.03
C ILE A 79 15.61 -0.26 -1.73
N PRO A 80 16.17 -1.14 -0.88
CA PRO A 80 17.61 -1.16 -0.62
C PRO A 80 18.40 -1.35 -1.92
N GLU A 81 19.52 -0.65 -2.09
CA GLU A 81 20.37 -0.81 -3.29
C GLU A 81 20.88 -2.24 -3.49
N SER A 82 20.97 -3.02 -2.41
CA SER A 82 21.39 -4.41 -2.42
C SER A 82 20.29 -5.40 -2.81
N ALA A 83 19.02 -4.98 -2.84
CA ALA A 83 17.88 -5.83 -3.15
C ALA A 83 17.64 -5.88 -4.66
N ASP A 84 17.24 -7.06 -5.17
CA ASP A 84 16.82 -7.18 -6.56
C ASP A 84 15.48 -6.46 -6.75
N TYR A 85 15.51 -5.41 -7.57
CA TYR A 85 14.36 -4.58 -7.87
C TYR A 85 13.72 -4.94 -9.22
N SER A 86 14.30 -5.87 -9.98
CA SER A 86 13.86 -6.25 -11.32
C SER A 86 12.43 -6.80 -11.29
N ILE A 87 12.09 -7.55 -10.23
CA ILE A 87 10.76 -8.09 -10.03
C ILE A 87 9.68 -6.99 -9.98
N TRP A 88 9.99 -5.82 -9.44
CA TRP A 88 9.05 -4.69 -9.36
C TRP A 88 8.85 -3.97 -10.69
N TYR A 89 9.75 -4.16 -11.67
CA TYR A 89 9.56 -3.68 -13.04
C TYR A 89 8.65 -4.61 -13.83
N GLU A 90 8.76 -5.91 -13.56
CA GLU A 90 8.03 -6.96 -14.27
C GLU A 90 6.65 -7.22 -13.66
N THR A 91 6.51 -7.00 -12.35
CA THR A 91 5.28 -7.24 -11.59
C THR A 91 4.47 -5.96 -11.50
N GLU A 92 3.24 -5.99 -11.97
CA GLU A 92 2.30 -4.87 -11.80
C GLU A 92 1.40 -5.07 -10.58
N TYR A 93 1.18 -6.31 -10.14
CA TYR A 93 0.23 -6.65 -9.07
C TYR A 93 0.77 -7.71 -8.12
N VAL A 94 0.55 -7.46 -6.83
CA VAL A 94 0.85 -8.40 -5.74
C VAL A 94 -0.43 -8.72 -4.97
N LYS A 95 -0.72 -10.01 -4.78
CA LYS A 95 -1.81 -10.47 -3.92
C LYS A 95 -1.29 -10.70 -2.50
N TYR A 96 -1.89 -10.01 -1.52
CA TYR A 96 -1.53 -10.06 -0.11
C TYR A 96 -2.80 -9.98 0.76
N GLN A 97 -2.92 -10.87 1.75
CA GLN A 97 -4.09 -10.93 2.67
C GLN A 97 -5.47 -10.90 1.97
N ASN A 98 -5.60 -11.60 0.84
CA ASN A 98 -6.82 -11.65 0.02
C ASN A 98 -7.20 -10.33 -0.69
N GLU A 99 -6.34 -9.31 -0.61
CA GLU A 99 -6.41 -8.08 -1.38
C GLU A 99 -5.37 -8.11 -2.50
N THR A 100 -5.63 -7.34 -3.55
CA THR A 100 -4.68 -7.13 -4.64
C THR A 100 -4.14 -5.71 -4.53
N TYR A 101 -2.83 -5.61 -4.57
CA TYR A 101 -2.13 -4.36 -4.52
C TYR A 101 -1.45 -4.14 -5.85
N ARG A 102 -1.61 -2.94 -6.40
CA ARG A 102 -0.86 -2.49 -7.54
C ARG A 102 0.48 -1.95 -7.07
N VAL A 103 1.55 -2.37 -7.71
CA VAL A 103 2.91 -1.97 -7.35
C VAL A 103 3.53 -1.17 -8.49
N HIS A 104 4.27 -0.12 -8.13
CA HIS A 104 4.99 0.76 -9.06
C HIS A 104 6.31 1.15 -8.46
N MET A 105 7.37 1.09 -9.27
CA MET A 105 8.63 1.72 -8.88
C MET A 105 8.61 3.21 -9.17
N VAL A 106 9.03 3.97 -8.16
CA VAL A 106 9.30 5.40 -8.25
C VAL A 106 10.81 5.57 -8.28
N VAL A 107 11.29 6.28 -9.31
CA VAL A 107 12.69 6.66 -9.47
C VAL A 107 12.70 8.18 -9.58
N GLU A 108 13.36 8.85 -8.63
CA GLU A 108 13.65 10.29 -8.69
C GLU A 108 15.12 10.53 -9.03
#